data_AF-A0A804J4T1-F1
#
_entry.id   AF-A0A804J4T1-F1
#
_cell.length_a   1.000
_cell.length_b   1.000
_cell.length_c   1.000
_cell.angle_alpha   90.00
_cell.angle_beta   90.00
_cell.angle_gamma   90.00
#
_symmetry.space_group_name_H-M   'P 1'
#
loop_
_entity.id
_entity.type
_entity.pdbx_description
1 polymer ?
#
loop_
_entity_poly.entity_id
_entity_poly.type
_entity_poly.pdbx_seq_one_letter_code
_entity_poly.pdbx_strand_id
1 'polypeptide(L)'
;METPKKMILVTYIREHGAGSSWKDLSKNAGLQRSGRSCCSCWLNYLQPGLKHGNFTEEEDKIIHSPQQHWELLVCDCFYAAWKNSPSYKELLEHQDEKAAKEKKTYQEQLTHHK
;
A
#
# COMPACT_ATOMS: atom_id res chain seq x y z
N MET A 1 21.82 15.82 5.55
CA MET A 1 21.57 16.28 6.92
C MET A 1 20.31 15.61 7.43
N GLU A 2 20.42 14.55 8.23
CA GLU A 2 19.25 13.94 8.88
C GLU A 2 18.74 14.89 9.97
N THR A 3 17.44 15.20 9.95
CA THR A 3 16.87 16.15 10.90
C THR A 3 16.79 15.53 12.30
N PRO A 4 17.05 16.28 13.39
CA PRO A 4 17.05 15.74 14.76
C PRO A 4 15.75 14.99 15.13
N LYS A 5 14.61 15.45 14.60
CA LYS A 5 13.29 14.81 14.80
C LYS A 5 13.16 13.43 14.17
N LYS A 6 13.90 13.13 13.08
CA LYS A 6 13.93 11.79 12.47
C LYS A 6 14.67 10.80 13.37
N MET A 7 15.78 11.22 13.99
CA MET A 7 16.56 10.38 14.89
C MET A 7 15.78 10.02 16.15
N ILE A 8 15.04 10.96 16.74
CA ILE A 8 14.16 10.68 17.88
C ILE A 8 13.13 9.58 17.55
N LEU A 9 12.54 9.65 16.36
CA LEU A 9 11.58 8.65 15.89
C LEU A 9 12.24 7.26 15.73
N VAL A 10 13.43 7.20 15.14
CA VAL A 10 14.20 5.95 14.97
C VAL A 10 14.57 5.34 16.32
N THR A 11 15.11 6.14 17.24
CA THR A 11 15.52 5.67 18.56
C THR A 11 14.33 5.12 19.34
N TYR A 12 13.23 5.87 19.40
CA TYR A 12 12.02 5.43 20.10
C TYR A 12 11.49 4.10 19.53
N ILE A 13 11.45 3.95 18.20
CA ILE A 13 10.99 2.71 17.56
C ILE A 13 11.95 1.54 17.80
N ARG A 14 13.25 1.78 17.88
CA ARG A 14 14.22 0.72 18.23
C ARG A 14 14.04 0.21 19.65
N GLU A 15 13.66 1.09 20.58
CA GLU A 15 13.49 0.75 22.00
C GLU A 15 12.11 0.14 22.30
N HIS A 16 11.05 0.60 21.63
CA HIS A 16 9.66 0.25 21.94
C HIS A 16 8.91 -0.50 20.83
N GLY A 17 9.52 -0.64 19.65
CA GLY A 17 8.88 -1.15 18.45
C GLY A 17 8.02 -0.12 17.71
N ALA A 18 7.73 -0.41 16.44
CA ALA A 18 6.76 0.36 15.64
C ALA A 18 5.35 -0.10 16.04
N GLY A 19 4.88 0.35 17.20
CA GLY A 19 3.60 -0.05 17.76
C GLY A 19 2.39 0.25 16.85
N SER A 20 1.24 -0.35 17.16
CA SER A 20 0.00 -0.18 16.39
C SER A 20 -0.59 1.25 16.46
N SER A 21 -0.24 2.03 17.49
CA SER A 21 -0.72 3.41 17.67
C SER A 21 0.40 4.44 17.47
N TRP A 22 0.50 4.96 16.25
CA TRP A 22 1.42 6.04 15.89
C TRP A 22 1.11 7.37 16.60
N LYS A 23 -0.13 7.55 17.06
CA LYS A 23 -0.56 8.74 17.80
C LYS A 23 0.11 8.78 19.17
N ASP A 24 0.05 7.67 19.89
CA ASP A 24 0.67 7.55 21.21
C ASP A 24 2.19 7.56 21.09
N LEU A 25 2.73 6.90 20.07
CA LEU A 25 4.15 6.96 19.74
C LEU A 25 4.64 8.40 19.60
N SER A 26 3.95 9.23 18.79
CA SER A 26 4.38 10.62 18.58
C SER A 26 4.36 11.43 19.88
N LYS A 27 3.35 11.19 20.72
CA LYS A 27 3.23 11.86 22.02
C LYS A 27 4.34 11.43 22.98
N ASN A 28 4.58 10.13 23.10
CA ASN A 28 5.55 9.55 24.03
C ASN A 28 7.00 9.82 23.61
N ALA A 29 7.27 9.89 22.30
CA ALA A 29 8.57 10.29 21.76
C ALA A 29 8.83 11.81 21.85
N GLY A 30 7.90 12.60 22.40
CA GLY A 30 8.04 14.06 22.50
C GLY A 30 8.03 14.78 21.14
N LEU A 31 7.50 14.15 20.10
CA LEU A 31 7.48 14.70 18.75
C LEU A 31 6.28 15.64 18.57
N GLN A 32 6.56 16.89 18.23
CA GLN A 32 5.57 17.92 17.88
C GLN A 32 5.03 17.71 16.45
N ARG A 33 4.49 16.53 16.16
CA ARG A 33 3.89 16.17 14.87
C ARG A 33 2.73 15.20 15.07
N SER A 34 1.92 14.97 14.03
CA SER A 34 0.85 13.98 14.10
C SER A 34 1.40 12.56 13.95
N GLY A 35 0.72 11.59 14.58
CA GLY A 35 1.06 10.17 14.43
C GLY A 35 1.07 9.69 12.98
N ARG A 36 0.14 10.19 12.15
CA ARG A 36 0.11 9.90 10.70
C ARG A 36 1.40 10.32 10.00
N SER A 37 1.95 11.46 10.40
CA SER A 37 3.23 11.96 9.87
C SER A 37 4.39 11.07 10.34
N CYS A 38 4.43 10.66 11.61
CA CYS A 38 5.43 9.70 12.12
C CYS A 38 5.38 8.37 11.36
N CYS A 39 4.19 7.82 11.16
CA CYS A 39 3.95 6.59 10.42
C CYS A 39 4.49 6.67 8.99
N SER A 40 4.07 7.71 8.25
CA SER A 40 4.55 7.92 6.88
C SER A 40 6.06 8.12 6.83
N CYS A 41 6.63 8.86 7.78
CA CYS A 41 8.08 9.07 7.85
C CYS A 41 8.85 7.77 8.11
N TRP A 42 8.32 6.91 8.98
CA TRP A 42 8.92 5.62 9.25
C TRP A 42 8.87 4.72 8.02
N LEU A 43 7.66 4.43 7.53
CA LEU A 43 7.43 3.49 6.42
C LEU A 43 8.12 3.91 5.12
N ASN A 44 8.18 5.21 4.82
CA ASN A 44 8.69 5.70 3.53
C ASN A 44 10.16 6.15 3.55
N TYR A 45 10.79 6.29 4.72
CA TYR A 45 12.14 6.87 4.77
C TYR A 45 13.06 6.31 5.85
N LEU A 46 12.53 5.80 6.97
CA LEU A 46 13.37 5.44 8.13
C LEU A 46 13.42 3.95 8.44
N GLN A 47 12.50 3.16 7.87
CA GLN A 47 12.45 1.72 8.09
C GLN A 47 13.71 1.03 7.53
N PRO A 48 14.42 0.24 8.34
CA PRO A 48 15.54 -0.56 7.85
C PRO A 48 15.10 -1.51 6.73
N GLY A 49 15.90 -1.61 5.67
CA GLY A 49 15.61 -2.45 4.50
C GLY A 49 14.78 -1.78 3.41
N LEU A 50 14.41 -0.51 3.58
CA LEU A 50 13.75 0.24 2.50
C LEU A 50 14.74 0.55 1.37
N LYS A 51 14.44 0.05 0.17
CA LYS A 51 15.20 0.41 -1.05
C LYS A 51 14.85 1.84 -1.44
N HIS A 52 15.89 2.65 -1.64
CA HIS A 52 15.77 4.01 -2.14
C HIS A 52 16.34 4.03 -3.57
N GLY A 53 15.51 4.37 -4.55
CA GLY A 53 15.91 4.37 -5.97
C GLY A 53 14.75 4.00 -6.88
N ASN A 54 15.05 3.82 -8.17
CA ASN A 54 14.06 3.39 -9.14
C ASN A 54 13.65 1.94 -8.89
N PHE A 55 12.40 1.61 -9.21
CA PHE A 55 11.94 0.23 -9.25
C PHE A 55 12.63 -0.54 -10.38
N THR A 56 12.83 -1.83 -10.15
CA THR A 56 13.19 -2.76 -11.21
C THR A 56 12.01 -2.98 -12.15
N GLU A 57 12.25 -3.45 -13.37
CA GLU A 57 11.18 -3.70 -14.35
C GLU A 57 10.18 -4.74 -13.83
N GLU A 58 10.65 -5.72 -13.06
CA GLU A 58 9.83 -6.71 -12.37
C GLU A 58 8.99 -6.09 -11.25
N GLU A 59 9.58 -5.23 -10.42
CA GLU A 59 8.85 -4.49 -9.38
C GLU A 59 7.80 -3.55 -10.00
N ASP A 60 8.12 -2.87 -11.10
CA ASP A 60 7.18 -2.03 -11.85
C ASP A 60 6.02 -2.87 -12.41
N LYS A 61 6.29 -4.04 -12.99
CA LYS A 61 5.22 -4.95 -13.45
C LYS A 61 4.33 -5.40 -12.31
N ILE A 62 4.87 -5.63 -11.12
CA ILE A 62 4.10 -6.00 -9.92
C ILE A 62 3.28 -4.82 -9.40
N ILE A 63 3.85 -3.62 -9.34
CA ILE A 63 3.17 -2.40 -8.90
C ILE A 63 2.04 -2.02 -9.87
N HIS A 64 2.22 -2.21 -11.18
CA HIS A 64 1.22 -1.89 -12.19
C HIS A 64 0.29 -3.08 -12.51
N SER A 65 0.54 -4.26 -11.95
CA SER A 65 -0.34 -5.43 -12.04
C SER A 65 -1.61 -5.17 -11.22
N PRO A 66 -2.81 -5.20 -11.83
CA PRO A 66 -4.06 -5.01 -11.10
C PRO A 66 -4.46 -6.20 -10.22
N GLN A 67 -3.65 -7.26 -10.14
CA GLN A 67 -4.01 -8.50 -9.45
C GLN A 67 -2.98 -8.88 -8.36
N GLN A 68 -3.49 -8.89 -7.12
CA GLN A 68 -3.19 -9.83 -6.02
C GLN A 68 -2.38 -9.42 -4.79
N HIS A 69 -1.85 -8.20 -4.61
CA HIS A 69 -1.07 -7.98 -3.37
C HIS A 69 -1.06 -6.57 -2.75
N TRP A 70 -2.01 -5.71 -3.10
CA TRP A 70 -2.12 -4.39 -2.44
C TRP A 70 -2.43 -4.50 -0.94
N GLU A 71 -3.03 -5.60 -0.49
CA GLU A 71 -3.33 -5.86 0.94
C GLU A 71 -2.05 -6.02 1.78
N LEU A 72 -0.93 -6.39 1.15
CA LEU A 72 0.31 -6.75 1.84
C LEU A 72 1.46 -5.77 1.57
N LEU A 73 1.34 -4.94 0.52
CA LEU A 73 2.36 -3.95 0.15
C LEU A 73 2.10 -2.55 0.71
N VAL A 74 0.92 -2.31 1.27
CA VAL A 74 0.52 -0.98 1.69
C VAL A 74 -0.13 -1.03 3.06
N CYS A 75 0.19 -0.07 3.94
CA CYS A 75 -0.44 0.06 5.26
C CYS A 75 -1.96 -0.12 5.14
N ASP A 76 -2.57 -0.93 6.01
CA ASP A 76 -4.03 -1.11 6.11
C ASP A 76 -4.79 0.22 6.04
N CYS A 77 -4.19 1.27 6.62
CA CYS A 77 -4.70 2.63 6.62
C CYS A 77 -4.77 3.30 5.23
N PHE A 78 -3.80 3.04 4.36
CA PHE A 78 -3.76 3.57 3.01
C PHE A 78 -4.52 2.64 2.05
N TYR A 79 -4.44 1.33 2.24
CA TYR A 79 -5.23 0.38 1.47
C TYR A 79 -6.73 0.58 1.69
N ALA A 80 -7.17 0.79 2.93
CA ALA A 80 -8.56 1.13 3.23
C ALA A 80 -8.99 2.46 2.58
N ALA A 81 -8.11 3.47 2.53
CA ALA A 81 -8.42 4.74 1.86
C ALA A 81 -8.50 4.57 0.33
N TRP A 82 -7.59 3.81 -0.26
CA TRP A 82 -7.55 3.53 -1.69
C TRP A 82 -8.73 2.67 -2.15
N LYS A 83 -9.14 1.66 -1.37
CA LYS A 83 -10.36 0.86 -1.61
C LYS A 83 -11.63 1.71 -1.67
N ASN A 84 -11.64 2.88 -1.02
CA ASN A 84 -12.76 3.81 -1.07
C ASN A 84 -12.64 4.85 -2.19
N SER A 85 -11.55 4.85 -2.98
CA SER A 85 -11.35 5.78 -4.08
C SER A 85 -12.19 5.40 -5.32
N PRO A 86 -12.57 6.37 -6.16
CA PRO A 86 -13.24 6.10 -7.44
C PRO A 86 -12.45 5.15 -8.34
N SER A 87 -11.13 5.31 -8.38
CA SER A 87 -10.24 4.48 -9.20
C SER A 87 -10.29 2.99 -8.83
N TYR A 88 -10.50 2.66 -7.55
CA TYR A 88 -10.68 1.25 -7.14
C TYR A 88 -12.00 0.67 -7.62
N LYS A 89 -13.07 1.48 -7.64
CA LYS A 89 -14.39 1.06 -8.12
C LYS A 89 -14.37 0.81 -9.62
N GLU A 90 -13.76 1.70 -10.39
CA GLU A 90 -13.58 1.54 -11.85
C GLU A 90 -12.76 0.28 -12.19
N LEU A 91 -11.73 -0.04 -11.39
CA LEU A 91 -10.94 -1.25 -11.57
C LEU A 91 -11.76 -2.53 -11.35
N LEU A 92 -12.66 -2.55 -10.37
CA LEU A 92 -13.56 -3.68 -10.14
C LEU A 92 -14.55 -3.85 -11.29
N GLU A 93 -15.13 -2.74 -11.76
CA GLU A 93 -16.06 -2.75 -12.90
C GLU A 93 -15.39 -3.29 -14.17
N HIS A 94 -14.15 -2.88 -14.46
CA HIS A 94 -13.38 -3.41 -15.59
C HIS A 94 -13.07 -4.92 -15.47
N GLN A 95 -12.88 -5.44 -14.26
CA GLN A 95 -12.66 -6.87 -14.04
C GLN A 95 -13.95 -7.66 -14.27
N ASP A 96 -15.08 -7.17 -13.78
CA ASP A 96 -16.40 -7.79 -13.98
C ASP A 96 -16.80 -7.81 -15.45
N GLU A 97 -16.54 -6.71 -16.19
CA GLU A 97 -16.76 -6.64 -17.63
C GLU A 97 -15.90 -7.65 -18.40
N LYS A 98 -14.62 -7.80 -18.03
CA LYS A 98 -13.72 -8.75 -18.67
C LYS A 98 -14.19 -10.19 -18.42
N ALA A 99 -14.56 -10.52 -17.19
CA ALA A 99 -15.10 -11.83 -16.84
C ALA A 99 -16.44 -12.13 -17.55
N ALA A 100 -17.30 -11.12 -17.70
CA ALA A 100 -18.56 -11.25 -18.44
C ALA A 100 -18.32 -11.50 -19.95
N LYS A 101 -17.33 -10.82 -20.56
CA LYS A 101 -16.95 -11.04 -21.96
C LYS A 101 -16.37 -12.43 -22.19
N GLU A 102 -15.51 -12.91 -21.30
CA GLU A 102 -14.94 -14.27 -21.37
C GLU A 102 -16.04 -15.34 -21.23
N LYS A 103 -16.96 -15.17 -20.29
CA LYS A 103 -18.10 -16.07 -20.10
C LYS A 103 -19.04 -16.09 -21.31
N LYS A 104 -19.30 -14.92 -21.92
CA LYS A 104 -20.11 -14.80 -23.14
C LYS A 104 -19.44 -15.53 -24.32
N THR A 105 -18.13 -15.32 -24.49
CA THR A 105 -17.33 -15.98 -25.53
C THR A 105 -17.36 -17.50 -25.38
N TYR A 106 -17.22 -18.02 -24.15
CA TYR A 106 -17.32 -19.45 -23.87
C TYR A 106 -18.71 -20.03 -24.18
N GLN A 107 -19.78 -19.31 -23.84
CA GLN A 107 -21.14 -19.74 -24.16
C GLN A 107 -21.42 -19.73 -25.67
N GLU A 108 -20.93 -18.73 -26.41
CA GLU A 108 -21.02 -18.65 -27.87
C GLU A 108 -20.25 -19.78 -28.57
N GLN A 109 -19.10 -20.18 -28.02
CA GLN A 109 -18.34 -21.34 -28.52
C GLN A 109 -19.10 -22.66 -28.30
N LEU A 110 -19.81 -22.81 -27.18
CA LEU A 110 -20.62 -23.99 -26.89
C LEU A 110 -21.88 -24.10 -27.75
N THR A 111 -22.49 -22.97 -28.14
CA THR A 111 -23.67 -22.97 -29.02
C THR A 111 -23.32 -23.22 -30.48
N HIS A 112 -22.08 -22.90 -30.92
CA HIS A 112 -21.61 -23.14 -32.28
C HIS A 112 -21.12 -24.59 -32.51
N HIS A 113 -20.98 -25.40 -31.46
CA HIS A 113 -20.55 -26.80 -31.53
C HIS A 113 -21.68 -27.83 -31.33
N LYS A 114 -22.95 -27.39 -31.43
CA LYS A 114 -24.15 -28.23 -31.49
C LYS A 114 -24.81 -28.10 -32.86
#